data_AF-A0A521ES44-F1
#
_entry.id   AF-A0A521ES44-F1
#
_cell.length_a   1.000
_cell.length_b   1.000
_cell.length_c   1.000
_cell.angle_alpha   90.00
_cell.angle_beta   90.00
_cell.angle_gamma   90.00
#
_symmetry.space_group_name_H-M   'P 1'
#
loop_
_entity.id
_entity.type
_entity.pdbx_description
1 polymer ?
#
loop_
_entity_poly.entity_id
_entity_poly.type
_entity_poly.pdbx_seq_one_letter_code
_entity_poly.pdbx_strand_id
1 'polypeptide(L)'
;MTEKIKTLQIIHLGICAGTIIAYFIVGDISLETLSVPAIDSNSILYLIIPILAFVLSSILFKAQLKQIDPKLKLEDKLPVYQTASIMRWAVLEGAAFLILFIKPEFILFGILLIVYLLYLRPTEERITNDLSNS
;
A
#
# COMPACT_ATOMS: atom_id res chain seq x y z
N MET A 1 23.93 0.34 6.29
CA MET A 1 22.52 -0.08 6.47
C MET A 1 21.52 1.08 6.68
N THR A 2 21.71 1.96 7.67
CA THR A 2 20.74 2.99 8.11
C THR A 2 20.29 3.97 7.01
N GLU A 3 21.19 4.43 6.16
CA GLU A 3 20.83 5.38 5.09
C GLU A 3 19.86 4.78 4.06
N LYS A 4 20.04 3.51 3.68
CA LYS A 4 19.11 2.82 2.76
C LYS A 4 17.70 2.68 3.38
N ILE A 5 17.63 2.43 4.69
CA ILE A 5 16.36 2.33 5.41
C ILE A 5 15.68 3.71 5.48
N LYS A 6 16.44 4.77 5.75
CA LYS A 6 15.92 6.15 5.71
C LYS A 6 15.37 6.50 4.33
N THR A 7 16.08 6.17 3.26
CA THR A 7 15.57 6.37 1.88
C THR A 7 14.22 5.68 1.70
N LEU A 8 14.10 4.41 2.12
CA LEU A 8 12.85 3.66 2.01
C LEU A 8 11.70 4.28 2.82
N GLN A 9 11.99 4.80 4.02
CA GLN A 9 11.02 5.52 4.85
C GLN A 9 10.55 6.83 4.20
N ILE A 10 11.46 7.58 3.58
CA ILE A 10 11.11 8.81 2.85
C ILE A 10 10.19 8.49 1.67
N ILE A 11 10.48 7.42 0.91
CA ILE A 11 9.64 6.97 -0.20
C ILE A 11 8.25 6.58 0.31
N HIS A 12 8.17 5.78 1.38
CA HIS A 12 6.89 5.39 2.00
C HIS A 12 6.08 6.60 2.45
N LEU A 13 6.75 7.56 3.10
CA LEU A 13 6.13 8.80 3.55
C LEU A 13 5.60 9.62 2.36
N GLY A 14 6.37 9.71 1.27
CA GLY A 14 5.95 10.39 0.04
C GLY A 14 4.70 9.78 -0.58
N ILE A 15 4.63 8.45 -0.68
CA ILE A 15 3.44 7.73 -1.16
C ILE A 15 2.24 8.00 -0.24
N CYS A 16 2.41 7.80 1.07
CA CYS A 16 1.32 8.03 2.02
C CYS A 16 0.82 9.48 1.99
N ALA A 17 1.73 10.46 2.01
CA ALA A 17 1.38 11.86 1.97
C ALA A 17 0.70 12.24 0.66
N GLY A 18 1.22 11.77 -0.48
CA GLY A 18 0.62 11.99 -1.80
C GLY A 18 -0.80 11.43 -1.89
N THR A 19 -1.00 10.19 -1.41
CA THR A 19 -2.33 9.57 -1.40
C THR A 19 -3.30 10.32 -0.48
N ILE A 20 -2.86 10.70 0.73
CA ILE A 20 -3.69 11.45 1.70
C ILE A 20 -4.08 12.82 1.15
N ILE A 21 -3.12 13.56 0.57
CA ILE A 21 -3.37 14.88 -0.01
C ILE A 21 -4.38 14.78 -1.16
N ALA A 22 -4.24 13.79 -2.04
CA ALA A 22 -5.19 13.57 -3.12
C ALA A 22 -6.61 13.30 -2.59
N TYR A 23 -6.75 12.45 -1.56
CA TYR A 23 -8.05 12.20 -0.92
C TYR A 23 -8.63 13.44 -0.25
N PHE A 24 -7.80 14.27 0.38
CA PHE A 24 -8.23 15.49 1.03
C PHE A 24 -8.70 16.55 0.02
N ILE A 25 -8.00 16.69 -1.12
CA ILE A 25 -8.32 17.71 -2.14
C ILE A 25 -9.47 17.26 -3.05
N VAL A 26 -9.47 16.01 -3.49
CA VAL A 26 -10.41 15.50 -4.51
C VAL A 26 -11.62 14.81 -3.89
N GLY A 27 -11.47 14.22 -2.72
CA GLY A 27 -12.46 13.30 -2.15
C GLY A 27 -13.70 13.92 -1.54
N ASP A 28 -13.79 15.26 -1.46
CA ASP A 28 -14.93 16.02 -0.90
C ASP A 28 -15.48 15.38 0.39
N ILE A 29 -14.59 15.16 1.36
CA ILE A 29 -14.87 14.36 2.55
C ILE A 29 -15.86 15.10 3.45
N SER A 30 -17.04 14.53 3.64
CA SER A 30 -18.12 15.01 4.50
C SER A 30 -18.73 13.84 5.29
N LEU A 31 -19.56 14.13 6.30
CA LEU A 31 -20.25 13.07 7.06
C LEU A 31 -21.15 12.20 6.18
N GLU A 32 -21.67 12.76 5.09
CA GLU A 32 -22.51 12.05 4.12
C GLU A 32 -21.68 11.09 3.26
N THR A 33 -20.50 11.51 2.80
CA THR A 33 -19.62 10.67 1.96
C THR A 33 -18.90 9.56 2.74
N LEU A 34 -18.89 9.65 4.09
CA LEU A 34 -18.38 8.60 4.98
C LEU A 34 -19.41 7.54 5.37
N SER A 35 -20.64 7.62 4.83
CA SER A 35 -21.66 6.59 5.01
C SER A 35 -21.37 5.34 4.17
N VAL A 36 -21.88 4.18 4.60
CA VAL A 36 -21.76 2.95 3.81
C VAL A 36 -22.68 3.07 2.58
N PRO A 37 -22.15 3.00 1.35
CA PRO A 37 -22.95 3.19 0.15
C PRO A 37 -23.94 2.04 -0.03
N ALA A 38 -25.07 2.33 -0.70
CA ALA A 38 -25.99 1.30 -1.14
C ALA A 38 -25.32 0.40 -2.20
N ILE A 39 -25.44 -0.92 -2.03
CA ILE A 39 -24.82 -1.89 -2.92
C ILE A 39 -25.84 -2.33 -3.99
N ASP A 40 -25.45 -2.22 -5.25
CA ASP A 40 -26.20 -2.71 -6.40
C ASP A 40 -25.32 -3.63 -7.27
N SER A 41 -25.89 -4.22 -8.32
CA SER A 41 -25.16 -5.16 -9.18
C SER A 41 -23.98 -4.54 -9.92
N ASN A 42 -23.99 -3.22 -10.17
CA ASN A 42 -22.90 -2.50 -10.83
C ASN A 42 -21.80 -2.08 -9.84
N SER A 43 -22.13 -1.93 -8.56
CA SER A 43 -21.20 -1.43 -7.55
C SER A 43 -20.39 -2.52 -6.85
N ILE A 44 -20.81 -3.79 -6.98
CA ILE A 44 -20.16 -4.95 -6.35
C ILE A 44 -18.69 -5.14 -6.75
N LEU A 45 -18.34 -4.76 -7.99
CA LEU A 45 -16.96 -4.85 -8.50
C LEU A 45 -16.01 -3.93 -7.73
N TYR A 46 -16.49 -2.76 -7.30
CA TYR A 46 -15.68 -1.78 -6.57
C TYR A 46 -15.47 -2.18 -5.11
N LEU A 47 -16.41 -2.92 -4.53
CA LEU A 47 -16.29 -3.51 -3.19
C LEU A 47 -15.13 -4.52 -3.10
N ILE A 48 -14.81 -5.20 -4.22
CA ILE A 48 -13.79 -6.24 -4.28
C ILE A 48 -12.37 -5.64 -4.45
N ILE A 49 -12.26 -4.41 -4.99
CA ILE A 49 -10.99 -3.72 -5.21
C ILE A 49 -10.07 -3.70 -3.97
N PRO A 50 -10.51 -3.29 -2.77
CA PRO A 50 -9.63 -3.25 -1.61
C PRO A 50 -9.11 -4.65 -1.23
N ILE A 51 -9.94 -5.69 -1.38
CA ILE A 51 -9.56 -7.08 -1.10
C ILE A 51 -8.50 -7.54 -2.11
N LEU A 52 -8.73 -7.30 -3.40
CA LEU A 52 -7.77 -7.65 -4.45
C LEU A 52 -6.46 -6.88 -4.28
N ALA A 53 -6.49 -5.59 -3.96
CA ALA A 53 -5.30 -4.79 -3.73
C ALA A 53 -4.49 -5.32 -2.54
N PHE A 54 -5.17 -5.65 -1.43
CA PHE A 54 -4.53 -6.28 -0.27
C PHE A 54 -3.85 -7.60 -0.63
N VAL A 55 -4.56 -8.50 -1.31
CA VAL A 55 -4.04 -9.82 -1.71
C VAL A 55 -2.90 -9.68 -2.70
N LEU A 56 -3.09 -8.92 -3.78
CA LEU A 56 -2.11 -8.72 -4.84
C LEU A 56 -0.84 -8.06 -4.31
N SER A 57 -0.97 -7.01 -3.48
CA SER A 57 0.18 -6.33 -2.89
C SER A 57 1.03 -7.29 -2.04
N SER A 58 0.39 -8.19 -1.28
CA SER A 58 1.05 -9.22 -0.48
C SER A 58 1.72 -10.30 -1.33
N ILE A 59 1.05 -10.78 -2.39
CA ILE A 59 1.60 -11.77 -3.32
C ILE A 59 2.84 -11.22 -4.01
N LEU A 60 2.75 -10.02 -4.58
CA LEU A 60 3.87 -9.39 -5.30
C LEU A 60 5.06 -9.12 -4.39
N PHE A 61 4.81 -8.63 -3.17
CA PHE A 61 5.85 -8.43 -2.17
C PHE A 61 6.59 -9.74 -1.86
N LYS A 62 5.85 -10.81 -1.53
CA LYS A 62 6.44 -12.12 -1.23
C LYS A 62 7.15 -12.74 -2.44
N ALA A 63 6.61 -12.56 -3.64
CA ALA A 63 7.23 -13.06 -4.87
C ALA A 63 8.57 -12.38 -5.18
N GLN A 64 8.71 -11.09 -4.86
CA GLN A 64 9.99 -10.38 -4.96
C GLN A 64 10.98 -10.85 -3.89
N LEU A 65 10.54 -11.02 -2.64
CA LEU A 65 11.44 -11.49 -1.58
C LEU A 65 11.96 -12.91 -1.81
N LYS A 66 11.16 -13.80 -2.40
CA LYS A 66 11.58 -15.17 -2.76
C LYS A 66 12.71 -15.24 -3.79
N GLN A 67 12.99 -14.14 -4.50
CA GLN A 67 14.09 -14.08 -5.49
C GLN A 67 15.44 -13.74 -4.83
N ILE A 68 15.45 -13.43 -3.54
CA ILE A 68 16.66 -13.08 -2.80
C ILE A 68 17.50 -14.36 -2.57
N ASP A 69 18.79 -14.32 -2.91
CA ASP A 69 19.71 -15.40 -2.53
C ASP A 69 19.86 -15.44 -1.00
N PRO A 70 19.50 -16.55 -0.33
CA PRO A 70 19.55 -16.66 1.12
C PRO A 70 20.96 -16.49 1.69
N LYS A 71 22.01 -16.70 0.89
CA LYS A 71 23.43 -16.57 1.29
C LYS A 71 23.92 -15.13 1.36
N LEU A 72 23.17 -14.17 0.80
CA LEU A 72 23.54 -12.76 0.82
C LEU A 72 23.53 -12.20 2.24
N LYS A 73 24.42 -11.24 2.48
CA LYS A 73 24.37 -10.42 3.69
C LYS A 73 23.11 -9.56 3.66
N LEU A 74 22.58 -9.24 4.84
CA LEU A 74 21.35 -8.46 4.99
C LEU A 74 21.36 -7.14 4.21
N GLU A 75 22.51 -6.47 4.15
CA GLU A 75 22.69 -5.19 3.45
C GLU A 75 22.55 -5.29 1.93
N ASP A 76 22.84 -6.47 1.38
CA ASP A 76 22.75 -6.81 -0.05
C ASP A 76 21.33 -7.27 -0.42
N LYS A 77 20.52 -7.67 0.56
CA LYS A 77 19.09 -7.98 0.39
C LYS A 77 18.21 -6.72 0.32
N LEU A 78 18.68 -5.60 0.87
CA LEU A 78 17.93 -4.35 0.97
C LEU A 78 17.44 -3.77 -0.37
N PRO A 79 18.21 -3.78 -1.47
CA PRO A 79 17.71 -3.26 -2.75
C PRO A 79 16.49 -4.02 -3.28
N VAL A 80 16.48 -5.35 -3.16
CA VAL A 80 15.33 -6.19 -3.57
C VAL A 80 14.13 -5.91 -2.66
N TYR A 81 14.37 -5.81 -1.35
CA TYR A 81 13.33 -5.45 -0.39
C TYR A 81 12.70 -4.08 -0.69
N GLN A 82 13.52 -3.06 -0.99
CA GLN A 82 13.05 -1.73 -1.36
C GLN A 82 12.14 -1.79 -2.60
N THR A 83 12.55 -2.48 -3.65
CA THR A 83 11.72 -2.68 -4.86
C THR A 83 10.41 -3.40 -4.53
N ALA A 84 10.47 -4.47 -3.72
CA ALA A 84 9.30 -5.20 -3.27
C ALA A 84 8.31 -4.32 -2.50
N SER A 85 8.82 -3.50 -1.57
CA SER A 85 8.01 -2.57 -0.78
C SER A 85 7.35 -1.51 -1.65
N ILE A 86 8.10 -0.89 -2.58
CA ILE A 86 7.55 0.13 -3.49
C ILE A 86 6.44 -0.47 -4.36
N MET A 87 6.64 -1.67 -4.91
CA MET A 87 5.62 -2.37 -5.69
C MET A 87 4.37 -2.66 -4.87
N ARG A 88 4.54 -3.11 -3.62
CA ARG A 88 3.43 -3.34 -2.68
C ARG A 88 2.63 -2.07 -2.43
N TRP A 89 3.30 -0.96 -2.17
CA TRP A 89 2.64 0.31 -1.87
C TRP A 89 1.95 0.91 -3.11
N ALA A 90 2.59 0.82 -4.28
CA ALA A 90 2.01 1.31 -5.54
C ALA A 90 0.69 0.61 -5.90
N VAL A 91 0.56 -0.70 -5.61
CA VAL A 91 -0.72 -1.42 -5.80
C VAL A 91 -1.83 -0.88 -4.89
N LEU A 92 -1.50 -0.59 -3.63
CA LEU A 92 -2.46 -0.07 -2.66
C LEU A 92 -2.85 1.39 -2.96
N GLU A 93 -1.88 2.22 -3.30
CA GLU A 93 -2.09 3.61 -3.75
C GLU A 93 -2.93 3.64 -5.03
N GLY A 94 -2.56 2.84 -6.03
CA GLY A 94 -3.31 2.76 -7.30
C GLY A 94 -4.75 2.31 -7.11
N ALA A 95 -5.00 1.34 -6.21
CA ALA A 95 -6.35 0.92 -5.87
C ALA A 95 -7.13 2.03 -5.13
N ALA A 96 -6.48 2.76 -4.21
CA ALA A 96 -7.09 3.93 -3.57
C ALA A 96 -7.43 5.02 -4.59
N PHE A 97 -6.54 5.33 -5.54
CA PHE A 97 -6.84 6.32 -6.60
C PHE A 97 -7.94 5.85 -7.54
N LEU A 98 -7.98 4.56 -7.89
CA LEU A 98 -9.05 4.02 -8.72
C LEU A 98 -10.42 4.26 -8.06
N ILE A 99 -10.54 3.98 -6.75
CA ILE A 99 -11.76 4.27 -5.99
C ILE A 99 -12.05 5.78 -6.01
N LEU A 100 -11.07 6.61 -5.67
CA LEU A 100 -11.23 8.07 -5.58
C LEU A 100 -11.75 8.69 -6.88
N PHE A 101 -11.21 8.29 -8.04
CA PHE A 101 -11.53 8.92 -9.32
C PHE A 101 -12.67 8.26 -10.09
N ILE A 102 -12.92 6.96 -9.91
CA ILE A 102 -13.95 6.24 -10.68
C ILE A 102 -15.25 6.09 -9.88
N LYS A 103 -15.14 5.86 -8.57
CA LYS A 103 -16.27 5.57 -7.68
C LYS A 103 -16.11 6.24 -6.31
N PRO A 104 -16.20 7.59 -6.26
CA PRO A 104 -16.04 8.35 -5.03
C PRO A 104 -17.09 8.00 -3.97
N GLU A 105 -18.25 7.42 -4.33
CA GLU A 105 -19.20 6.92 -3.33
C GLU A 105 -18.65 5.74 -2.49
N PHE A 106 -17.54 5.12 -2.92
CA PHE A 106 -16.81 4.07 -2.20
C PHE A 106 -15.56 4.59 -1.45
N ILE A 107 -15.44 5.91 -1.24
CA ILE A 107 -14.23 6.55 -0.67
C ILE A 107 -13.78 5.94 0.66
N LEU A 108 -14.70 5.45 1.49
CA LEU A 108 -14.39 4.77 2.75
C LEU A 108 -13.45 3.57 2.55
N PHE A 109 -13.64 2.78 1.48
CA PHE A 109 -12.77 1.65 1.15
C PHE A 109 -11.37 2.10 0.72
N GLY A 110 -11.30 3.24 0.04
CA GLY A 110 -10.07 3.94 -0.25
C GLY A 110 -9.31 4.36 1.02
N ILE A 111 -10.01 4.95 1.98
CA ILE A 111 -9.45 5.32 3.29
C ILE A 111 -8.93 4.09 4.04
N LEU A 112 -9.63 2.95 3.98
CA LEU A 112 -9.12 1.69 4.56
C LEU A 112 -7.78 1.26 3.95
N LEU A 113 -7.61 1.42 2.64
CA LEU A 113 -6.33 1.14 1.97
C LEU A 113 -5.23 2.12 2.41
N ILE A 114 -5.55 3.39 2.65
CA ILE A 114 -4.61 4.38 3.19
C ILE A 114 -4.19 4.00 4.62
N VAL A 115 -5.13 3.61 5.48
CA VAL A 115 -4.81 3.12 6.83
C VAL A 115 -3.89 1.90 6.76
N TYR A 116 -4.15 0.99 5.83
CA TYR A 116 -3.28 -0.16 5.61
C TYR A 116 -1.90 0.25 5.08
N LEU A 117 -1.81 1.20 4.14
CA LEU A 117 -0.54 1.77 3.68
C LEU A 117 0.29 2.33 4.84
N LEU A 118 -0.33 3.09 5.75
CA LEU A 118 0.33 3.62 6.94
C LEU A 118 0.84 2.50 7.87
N TYR A 119 0.06 1.44 8.05
CA TYR A 119 0.48 0.25 8.80
C TYR A 119 1.69 -0.45 8.17
N LEU A 120 1.92 -0.30 6.86
CA LEU A 120 3.06 -0.89 6.15
C LEU A 120 4.36 -0.07 6.26
N ARG A 121 4.45 0.86 7.22
CA ARG A 121 5.66 1.65 7.45
C ARG A 121 6.91 0.75 7.58
N PRO A 122 7.99 1.04 6.83
CA PRO A 122 9.22 0.26 6.90
C PRO A 122 10.01 0.65 8.15
N THR A 123 9.92 -0.18 9.20
CA THR A 123 10.77 -0.08 10.40
C THR A 123 11.95 -1.05 10.30
N GLU A 124 13.05 -0.77 10.99
CA GLU A 124 14.21 -1.67 11.00
C GLU A 124 13.84 -3.08 11.46
N GLU A 125 12.98 -3.18 12.49
CA GLU A 125 12.43 -4.43 13.00
C GLU A 125 11.64 -5.18 11.91
N ARG A 126 10.70 -4.52 11.23
CA ARG A 126 9.91 -5.15 10.17
C ARG A 126 10.79 -5.64 9.03
N ILE A 127 11.72 -4.81 8.57
CA ILE A 127 12.65 -5.16 7.48
C ILE A 127 13.46 -6.41 7.87
N THR A 128 13.98 -6.44 9.09
CA THR A 128 14.78 -7.57 9.58
C THR A 128 13.93 -8.84 9.68
N ASN A 129 12.71 -8.73 10.19
CA ASN A 129 11.77 -9.86 10.31
C ASN A 129 11.31 -10.38 8.94
N ASP A 130 11.07 -9.51 7.98
CA ASP A 130 10.66 -9.91 6.63
C ASP A 130 11.82 -10.58 5.88
N LEU A 131 13.07 -10.11 6.07
CA LEU A 131 14.27 -10.66 5.42
C LEU A 131 14.88 -11.89 6.12
N SER A 132 14.51 -12.16 7.37
CA SER A 132 14.87 -13.39 8.07
C SER A 132 13.93 -14.55 7.71
N ASN A 133 12.67 -14.23 7.37
CA ASN A 133 11.64 -15.18 6.97
C ASN A 133 11.48 -15.33 5.44
N SER A 134 12.29 -14.62 4.64
CA SER A 134 12.28 -14.63 3.17
C SER A 134 13.07 -15.78 2.57
#